data_AF-A0A060ZAK8-F1
#
_entry.id   AF-A0A060ZAK8-F1
#
_cell.length_a   1.000
_cell.length_b   1.000
_cell.length_c   1.000
_cell.angle_alpha   90.00
_cell.angle_beta   90.00
_cell.angle_gamma   90.00
#
_symmetry.space_group_name_H-M   'P 1'
#
loop_
_entity.id
_entity.type
_entity.pdbx_description
1 polymer ?
#
loop_
_entity_poly.entity_id
_entity_poly.type
_entity_poly.pdbx_seq_one_letter_code
_entity_poly.pdbx_strand_id
1 'polypeptide(L)'
;MVTWNRYPRWGVLILRLHSGRNFTEARIDHKLFRFEQYTSTRLLVQFDEDLQPIQKISLSIATRNMIGPRYKIRLIRIRLAPLEQPDR
;
A
#
# COMPACT_ATOMS: atom_id res chain seq x y z
N MET A 1 -12.36 18.02 12.97
CA MET A 1 -13.16 16.99 12.28
C MET A 1 -12.26 16.19 11.35
N VAL A 2 -12.11 14.87 11.57
CA VAL A 2 -11.32 14.01 10.68
C VAL A 2 -12.21 13.53 9.54
N THR A 3 -11.90 13.91 8.31
CA THR A 3 -12.65 13.45 7.12
C THR A 3 -12.13 12.07 6.69
N TRP A 4 -12.94 11.03 6.88
CA TRP A 4 -12.67 9.67 6.39
C TRP A 4 -12.79 9.57 4.87
N ASN A 5 -12.36 8.44 4.29
CA ASN A 5 -12.37 8.17 2.83
C ASN A 5 -13.80 8.13 2.27
N ARG A 6 -14.47 9.28 2.07
CA ARG A 6 -15.89 9.33 1.67
C ARG A 6 -16.16 8.90 0.24
N TYR A 7 -15.21 9.09 -0.67
CA TYR A 7 -15.40 8.83 -2.10
C TYR A 7 -14.49 7.70 -2.57
N PRO A 8 -15.01 6.76 -3.39
CA PRO A 8 -14.18 5.72 -3.97
C PRO A 8 -13.09 6.34 -4.85
N ARG A 9 -11.86 5.86 -4.71
CA ARG A 9 -10.70 6.30 -5.51
C ARG A 9 -10.06 5.13 -6.21
N TRP A 10 -9.59 5.34 -7.43
CA TRP A 10 -8.88 4.34 -8.21
C TRP A 10 -7.42 4.73 -8.34
N GLY A 11 -6.51 3.81 -8.03
CA GLY A 11 -5.08 4.10 -8.12
C GLY A 11 -4.21 2.86 -8.13
N VAL A 12 -2.97 3.04 -8.56
CA VAL A 12 -1.91 2.04 -8.46
C VAL A 12 -1.40 2.03 -7.02
N LEU A 13 -1.28 0.84 -6.44
CA LEU A 13 -0.71 0.66 -5.12
C LEU A 13 0.80 0.55 -5.22
N ILE A 14 1.52 1.29 -4.39
CA ILE A 14 2.97 1.18 -4.27
C ILE A 14 3.28 0.92 -2.80
N LEU A 15 3.85 -0.25 -2.52
CA LEU A 15 4.31 -0.66 -1.20
C LEU A 15 5.82 -0.56 -1.15
N ARG A 16 6.33 0.03 -0.06
CA ARG A 16 7.76 0.09 0.19
C ARG A 16 8.06 -0.44 1.59
N LEU A 17 8.97 -1.41 1.66
CA LEU A 17 9.48 -1.95 2.90
C LEU A 17 10.84 -1.29 3.17
N HIS A 18 11.09 -0.92 4.41
CA HIS A 18 12.32 -0.24 4.82
C HIS A 18 13.04 -1.03 5.92
N SER A 19 14.37 -1.13 5.78
CA SER A 19 15.30 -1.66 6.77
C SER A 19 16.50 -0.73 6.86
N GLY A 20 16.55 0.12 7.89
CA GLY A 20 17.55 1.17 8.04
C GLY A 20 17.55 2.14 6.86
N ARG A 21 18.64 2.15 6.08
CA ARG A 21 18.81 2.98 4.88
C ARG A 21 18.34 2.28 3.59
N ASN A 22 18.13 0.97 3.64
CA ASN A 22 17.74 0.17 2.49
C ASN A 22 16.21 0.12 2.38
N PHE A 23 15.72 -0.04 1.15
CA PHE A 23 14.32 -0.26 0.89
C PHE A 23 14.12 -1.15 -0.34
N THR A 24 13.02 -1.87 -0.35
CA THR A 24 12.51 -2.56 -1.54
C THR A 24 11.10 -2.04 -1.82
N GLU A 25 10.76 -1.93 -3.10
CA GLU A 25 9.48 -1.40 -3.56
C GLU A 25 8.77 -2.42 -4.44
N ALA A 26 7.48 -2.55 -4.24
CA ALA A 26 6.60 -3.31 -5.11
C ALA A 26 5.48 -2.41 -5.62
N ARG A 27 5.38 -2.33 -6.94
CA ARG A 27 4.33 -1.60 -7.63
C ARG A 27 3.29 -2.59 -8.13
N ILE A 28 2.05 -2.44 -7.67
CA ILE A 28 0.93 -3.28 -8.06
C ILE A 28 0.12 -2.53 -9.13
N ASP A 29 0.56 -2.61 -10.38
CA ASP A 29 -0.04 -1.89 -11.51
C ASP A 29 -0.87 -2.76 -12.46
N HIS A 30 -0.91 -4.08 -12.24
CA HIS A 30 -1.73 -5.00 -13.04
C HIS A 30 -3.24 -4.70 -12.96
N LYS A 31 -3.70 -3.93 -11.95
CA LYS A 31 -5.08 -3.46 -11.83
C LYS A 31 -5.15 -2.17 -11.02
N LEU A 32 -6.08 -1.28 -11.37
CA LEU A 32 -6.41 -0.12 -10.53
C LEU A 32 -7.15 -0.58 -9.27
N PHE A 33 -6.65 -0.20 -8.10
CA PHE A 33 -7.29 -0.49 -6.82
C PHE A 33 -8.35 0.53 -6.49
N ARG A 34 -9.54 0.04 -6.14
CA ARG A 34 -10.63 0.83 -5.58
C ARG A 34 -10.45 0.97 -4.08
N PHE A 35 -10.22 2.19 -3.61
CA PHE A 35 -10.14 2.56 -2.19
C PHE A 35 -11.47 3.17 -1.75
N GLU A 36 -12.10 2.57 -0.75
CA GLU A 36 -13.37 3.01 -0.20
C GLU A 36 -13.40 2.79 1.32
N GLN A 37 -14.31 3.47 2.01
CA GLN A 37 -14.44 3.35 3.46
C GLN A 37 -14.87 1.94 3.86
N TYR A 38 -14.29 1.43 4.96
CA TYR A 38 -14.63 0.12 5.55
C TYR A 38 -14.35 -1.11 4.69
N THR A 39 -13.62 -0.96 3.58
CA THR A 39 -13.20 -2.10 2.77
C THR A 39 -11.83 -2.62 3.20
N SER A 40 -11.73 -3.94 3.33
CA SER A 40 -10.47 -4.64 3.54
C SER A 40 -10.11 -5.39 2.26
N THR A 41 -8.85 -5.27 1.84
CA THR A 41 -8.35 -5.93 0.63
C THR A 41 -7.11 -6.73 0.99
N ARG A 42 -7.06 -7.99 0.54
CA ARG A 42 -5.87 -8.84 0.64
C ARG A 42 -5.25 -8.98 -0.74
N LEU A 43 -3.94 -8.78 -0.82
CA LEU A 43 -3.18 -8.78 -2.07
C LEU A 43 -1.93 -9.63 -1.92
N LEU A 44 -1.55 -10.28 -3.02
CA LEU A 44 -0.24 -10.87 -3.18
C LEU A 44 0.67 -9.84 -3.83
N VAL A 45 1.87 -9.70 -3.26
CA VAL A 45 2.85 -8.70 -3.65
C VAL A 45 4.19 -9.38 -3.68
N GLN A 46 4.88 -9.26 -4.82
CA GLN A 46 6.24 -9.72 -4.98
C GLN A 46 7.18 -8.53 -4.85
N PHE A 47 8.25 -8.72 -4.10
CA PHE A 47 9.36 -7.77 -3.98
C PHE A 47 10.57 -8.38 -4.67
N ASP A 48 11.40 -7.55 -5.30
CA ASP A 48 12.60 -8.02 -6.00
C ASP A 48 13.70 -8.49 -5.02
N GLU A 49 13.62 -8.07 -3.76
CA GLU A 49 14.60 -8.38 -2.71
C GLU A 49 13.89 -8.82 -1.42
N ASP A 50 14.44 -9.84 -0.74
CA ASP A 50 14.05 -10.18 0.65
C ASP A 50 14.73 -9.20 1.62
N LEU A 51 14.01 -8.13 1.97
CA LEU A 51 14.51 -7.10 2.88
C LEU A 51 14.07 -7.36 4.32
N GLN A 52 15.05 -7.60 5.21
CA GLN A 52 14.82 -7.80 6.64
C GLN A 52 15.89 -7.14 7.52
N PRO A 53 15.60 -6.83 8.79
CA PRO A 53 14.26 -6.79 9.39
C PRO A 53 13.43 -5.59 8.86
N ILE A 54 12.12 -5.76 8.69
CA ILE A 54 11.24 -4.66 8.27
C ILE A 54 10.97 -3.73 9.45
N GLN A 55 11.52 -2.52 9.39
CA GLN A 55 11.35 -1.50 10.43
C GLN A 55 10.19 -0.54 10.12
N LYS A 56 9.89 -0.34 8.85
CA LYS A 56 8.81 0.56 8.41
C LYS A 56 8.19 0.08 7.11
N ILE A 57 6.86 0.21 7.03
CA ILE A 57 6.07 -0.02 5.83
C ILE A 57 5.51 1.33 5.37
N SER A 58 5.75 1.68 4.11
CA SER A 58 5.17 2.85 3.47
C SER A 58 4.19 2.41 2.40
N LEU A 59 3.02 3.05 2.36
CA LEU A 59 2.02 2.82 1.34
C LEU A 59 1.71 4.13 0.59
N SER A 60 1.88 4.09 -0.72
CA SER A 60 1.63 5.20 -1.63
C SER A 60 0.60 4.80 -2.67
N ILE A 61 -0.21 5.77 -3.10
CA ILE A 61 -1.26 5.55 -4.10
C ILE A 61 -1.04 6.56 -5.21
N ALA A 62 -0.74 6.04 -6.41
CA ALA A 62 -0.59 6.85 -7.60
C ALA A 62 -1.89 6.82 -8.41
N THR A 63 -2.53 7.98 -8.57
CA THR A 63 -3.71 8.12 -9.42
C THR A 63 -3.26 8.60 -10.79
N ARG A 64 -3.75 7.97 -11.87
CA ARG A 64 -3.17 8.14 -13.22
C ARG A 64 -3.50 9.49 -13.87
N ASN A 65 -4.54 10.19 -13.42
CA ASN A 65 -4.94 11.53 -13.89
C ASN A 65 -6.15 12.05 -13.07
N MET A 66 -5.91 12.55 -11.85
CA MET A 66 -6.94 13.28 -11.11
C MET A 66 -6.60 14.77 -11.06
N ILE A 67 -7.24 15.57 -11.92
CA ILE A 67 -7.36 17.01 -11.73
C ILE A 67 -8.32 17.20 -10.55
N GLY A 68 -7.78 17.43 -9.36
CA GLY A 68 -8.58 17.58 -8.15
C GLY A 68 -7.73 17.72 -6.89
N PRO A 69 -8.34 18.01 -5.74
CA PRO A 69 -7.60 18.23 -4.50
C PRO A 69 -6.73 17.02 -4.13
N ARG A 70 -5.55 17.29 -3.56
CA ARG A 70 -4.71 16.25 -2.94
C ARG A 70 -5.42 15.69 -1.71
N TYR A 71 -6.23 14.66 -1.89
CA TYR A 71 -6.91 13.98 -0.78
C TYR A 71 -5.95 12.99 -0.11
N LYS A 72 -5.92 13.03 1.23
CA LYS A 72 -5.20 12.03 2.03
C LYS A 72 -6.07 10.78 2.14
N ILE A 73 -5.49 9.61 1.90
CA ILE A 73 -6.15 8.33 2.17
C ILE A 73 -5.81 7.93 3.61
N ARG A 74 -6.84 7.57 4.38
CA ARG A 74 -6.70 7.06 5.74
C ARG A 74 -6.77 5.54 5.72
N LEU A 75 -5.82 4.90 6.40
CA LEU A 75 -5.74 3.46 6.56
C LEU A 75 -5.85 3.16 8.04
N ILE A 76 -6.65 2.14 8.37
CA ILE A 76 -6.80 1.68 9.76
C ILE A 76 -5.69 0.68 10.08
N ARG A 77 -5.41 -0.23 9.15
CA ARG A 77 -4.46 -1.31 9.37
C ARG A 77 -3.85 -1.78 8.06
N ILE A 78 -2.54 -2.06 8.12
CA ILE A 78 -1.81 -2.82 7.12
C ILE A 78 -1.21 -4.03 7.84
N ARG A 79 -1.23 -5.19 7.19
CA ARG A 79 -0.55 -6.41 7.62
C ARG A 79 0.19 -6.97 6.43
N LEU A 80 1.46 -7.29 6.62
CA LEU A 80 2.26 -8.08 5.70
C LEU A 80 2.36 -9.49 6.27
N ALA A 81 2.22 -10.51 5.42
CA ALA A 81 2.43 -11.90 5.80
C ALA A 81 3.31 -12.54 4.73
N PRO A 82 4.51 -13.04 5.07
CA PRO A 82 5.33 -13.81 4.13
C PRO A 82 4.60 -15.09 3.72
N LEU A 83 4.71 -15.47 2.44
CA LEU A 83 4.06 -16.68 1.90
C LEU A 83 4.92 -17.93 2.11
N GLU A 84 6.24 -17.81 1.90
CA GLU A 84 7.16 -18.94 1.93
C GLU A 84 7.60 -19.32 3.35
N GLN A 85 7.53 -18.36 4.29
CA GLN A 85 8.00 -18.54 5.67
C GLN A 85 6.98 -17.93 6.64
N PRO A 86 5.82 -18.57 6.88
CA PRO A 86 4.71 -17.99 7.63
C PRO A 86 5.01 -17.71 9.11
N ASP A 87 6.03 -18.37 9.69
CA ASP A 87 6.46 -18.19 11.09
C ASP A 87 7.51 -17.06 11.26
N ARG A 88 7.78 -16.30 10.20
CA ARG A 88 8.79 -15.24 10.15
C ARG A 88 8.19 -13.84 10.33
#